data_AF-A0A5J6N1M1-F1
#
_entry.id   AF-A0A5J6N1M1-F1
#
_cell.length_a   1.000
_cell.length_b   1.000
_cell.length_c   1.000
_cell.angle_alpha   90.00
_cell.angle_beta   90.00
_cell.angle_gamma   90.00
#
_symmetry.space_group_name_H-M   'P 1'
#
loop_
_entity.id
_entity.type
_entity.pdbx_description
1 polymer ?
#
loop_
_entity_poly.entity_id
_entity_poly.type
_entity_poly.pdbx_seq_one_letter_code
_entity_poly.pdbx_strand_id
1 'polypeptide(L)'
;MAPDGARDRAAPIAGGTELIARIAEELHPVVERFFAGRDVLSLSRQSLSIEVGQAVTTVLDGRKIPLNLLERRNLIAQLVSNLIANAEEKAGISGVVSSSAEPAAADPGSPAATELPPSAEAAAPDAAPPPPAAPAPVIPTPVMAPRKAPAARAHIEVAKDQIQALVVERIDLAAAVKLERGELGRQIAQIAQEVLAEQKIRLNQREQRDLTELLLDDMLGLGPLEPLLADETVTDIMVNGPNQVYVERGGKLVVTDVKFRNNQHVMNVATRIVSQVGRRVDESVPLCDARLMDGSRVNIIIPPLAIDGPSISIRKFSKKGITLDVMARQRNISDALATVLKIASRSKLNILISGGTGSGKTTLLNAMSQMIDNGDRIVTIEDAAELQLQQPHVVRLETRPANLEGEGEITMRDLVKNALRMRPDRIILGEVRGSEAVDMLQAMNTGHEGSMSTIHANRPREALTRLENMVGMAGINLPAKAVRTQVAAAIDIIVQISRMRDGMRRVTHVVEVVGMEGDVIITQDLFTYEFEGEDADGKLRGQFKSSGLRPHFTPKAAYFGLDRALLEVI
;
A
#
# COMPACT_ATOMS: atom_id res chain seq x y z
N MET A 1 51.36 43.38 -37.14
CA MET A 1 49.97 43.47 -37.65
C MET A 1 49.03 43.23 -36.48
N ALA A 2 48.04 44.10 -36.27
CA ALA A 2 46.77 43.71 -35.65
C ALA A 2 45.90 43.00 -36.74
N PRO A 3 44.75 42.37 -36.43
CA PRO A 3 43.59 42.96 -35.74
C PRO A 3 43.37 42.31 -34.36
N ASP A 4 42.85 42.98 -33.33
CA ASP A 4 41.62 43.79 -33.23
C ASP A 4 40.33 42.96 -33.29
N GLY A 5 39.54 43.06 -32.23
CA GLY A 5 38.45 42.15 -31.91
C GLY A 5 37.72 42.66 -30.68
N ALA A 6 36.66 43.43 -30.92
CA ALA A 6 35.97 44.21 -29.90
C ALA A 6 35.46 43.34 -28.74
N ARG A 7 35.76 43.76 -27.50
CA ARG A 7 35.08 43.25 -26.31
C ARG A 7 33.71 43.88 -26.22
N ASP A 8 32.70 43.14 -26.69
CA ASP A 8 31.32 43.52 -26.49
C ASP A 8 31.00 43.57 -25.00
N ARG A 9 30.46 44.70 -24.53
CA ARG A 9 30.10 44.88 -23.12
C ARG A 9 28.72 44.27 -22.90
N ALA A 10 28.69 43.07 -22.31
CA ALA A 10 27.44 42.47 -21.86
C ALA A 10 26.68 43.46 -20.95
N ALA A 11 25.46 43.82 -21.36
CA ALA A 11 24.55 44.62 -20.55
C ALA A 11 24.18 43.89 -19.26
N PRO A 12 23.87 44.61 -18.15
CA PRO A 12 23.50 43.96 -16.91
C PRO A 12 22.20 43.16 -17.07
N ILE A 13 22.18 41.97 -16.46
CA ILE A 13 20.99 41.12 -16.40
C ILE A 13 19.94 41.84 -15.54
N ALA A 14 18.81 42.22 -16.15
CA ALA A 14 17.69 42.82 -15.44
C ALA A 14 17.13 41.84 -14.40
N GLY A 15 16.72 42.35 -13.23
CA GLY A 15 16.16 41.52 -12.16
C GLY A 15 14.87 40.82 -12.60
N GLY A 16 14.63 39.60 -12.10
CA GLY A 16 13.53 38.73 -12.56
C GLY A 16 12.13 39.38 -12.57
N THR A 17 11.89 40.37 -11.71
CA THR A 17 10.65 41.17 -11.69
C THR A 17 10.38 41.92 -12.99
N GLU A 18 11.42 42.45 -13.65
CA GLU A 18 11.29 43.19 -14.91
C GLU A 18 11.05 42.23 -16.10
N LEU A 19 11.63 41.03 -16.05
CA LEU A 19 11.38 39.96 -17.02
C LEU A 19 9.93 39.46 -16.94
N ILE A 20 9.40 39.23 -15.73
CA ILE A 20 8.00 38.83 -15.52
C ILE A 20 7.05 39.90 -16.07
N ALA A 21 7.31 41.18 -15.80
CA ALA A 21 6.46 42.28 -16.29
C ALA A 21 6.37 42.31 -17.83
N ARG A 22 7.50 42.19 -18.53
CA ARG A 22 7.52 42.14 -20.01
C ARG A 22 6.79 40.90 -20.57
N ILE A 23 6.96 39.75 -19.93
CA ILE A 23 6.26 38.51 -20.34
C ILE A 23 4.75 38.63 -20.07
N ALA A 24 4.35 39.31 -18.99
CA ALA A 24 2.93 39.57 -18.69
C ALA A 24 2.30 40.46 -19.78
N GLU A 25 2.97 41.53 -20.22
CA GLU A 25 2.50 42.38 -21.32
C GLU A 25 2.33 41.58 -22.63
N GLU A 26 3.27 40.70 -22.98
CA GLU A 26 3.18 39.87 -24.19
C GLU A 26 2.05 38.82 -24.14
N LEU A 27 1.74 38.29 -22.95
CA LEU A 27 0.73 37.25 -22.78
C LEU A 27 -0.67 37.80 -22.52
N HIS A 28 -0.80 39.06 -22.08
CA HIS A 28 -2.08 39.71 -21.80
C HIS A 28 -3.10 39.58 -22.96
N PRO A 29 -2.76 39.81 -24.25
CA PRO A 29 -3.71 39.64 -25.35
C PRO A 29 -4.13 38.18 -25.59
N VAL A 30 -3.28 37.21 -25.23
CA VAL A 30 -3.60 35.79 -25.34
C VAL A 30 -4.62 35.40 -24.28
N VAL A 31 -4.43 35.87 -23.04
CA VAL A 31 -5.36 35.63 -21.94
C VAL A 31 -6.70 36.31 -22.22
N GLU A 32 -6.73 37.58 -22.65
CA GLU A 32 -8.00 38.23 -23.04
C GLU A 32 -8.74 37.45 -24.12
N ARG A 33 -8.03 36.91 -25.12
CA ARG A 33 -8.65 36.11 -26.18
C ARG A 33 -9.19 34.77 -25.67
N PHE A 34 -8.57 34.16 -24.67
CA PHE A 34 -9.03 32.91 -24.04
C PHE A 34 -10.32 33.10 -23.22
N PHE A 35 -10.51 34.28 -22.63
CA PHE A 35 -11.72 34.63 -21.87
C PHE A 35 -12.74 35.48 -22.65
N ALA A 36 -12.52 35.71 -23.94
CA ALA A 36 -13.41 36.53 -24.77
C ALA A 36 -14.85 35.98 -24.79
N GLY A 37 -15.82 36.82 -24.42
CA GLY A 37 -17.24 36.45 -24.35
C GLY A 37 -17.66 35.67 -23.09
N ARG A 38 -16.77 35.51 -22.10
CA ARG A 38 -17.10 34.93 -20.79
C ARG A 38 -17.19 36.01 -19.72
N ASP A 39 -18.08 35.82 -18.75
CA ASP A 39 -18.18 36.70 -17.57
C ASP A 39 -17.05 36.38 -16.58
N VAL A 40 -15.97 37.16 -16.66
CA VAL A 40 -14.79 37.06 -15.79
C VAL A 40 -15.14 37.38 -14.33
N LEU A 41 -16.08 38.30 -14.08
CA LEU A 41 -16.43 38.77 -12.74
C LEU A 41 -17.29 37.75 -11.96
N SER A 42 -17.97 36.84 -12.68
CA SER A 42 -18.69 35.71 -12.08
C SER A 42 -17.79 34.60 -11.50
N LEU A 43 -16.52 34.56 -11.89
CA LEU A 43 -15.59 33.48 -11.54
C LEU A 43 -14.75 33.80 -10.30
N SER A 44 -14.53 32.79 -9.45
CA SER A 44 -13.64 32.95 -8.31
C SER A 44 -12.20 33.23 -8.79
N ARG A 45 -11.44 34.04 -8.03
CA ARG A 45 -10.04 34.34 -8.35
C ARG A 45 -9.15 33.07 -8.40
N GLN A 46 -9.55 32.01 -7.70
CA GLN A 46 -8.89 30.71 -7.73
C GLN A 46 -9.19 29.92 -9.02
N SER A 47 -10.45 29.95 -9.48
CA SER A 47 -10.86 29.41 -10.80
C SER A 47 -10.13 30.11 -11.94
N LEU A 48 -10.10 31.45 -11.92
CA LEU A 48 -9.36 32.27 -12.90
C LEU A 48 -7.87 31.92 -12.91
N SER A 49 -7.26 31.71 -11.74
CA SER A 49 -5.83 31.35 -11.66
C SER A 49 -5.51 29.99 -12.30
N ILE A 50 -6.39 29.00 -12.16
CA ILE A 50 -6.23 27.68 -12.78
C ILE A 50 -6.36 27.79 -14.31
N GLU A 51 -7.41 28.47 -14.79
CA GLU A 51 -7.70 28.60 -16.22
C GLU A 51 -6.67 29.48 -16.95
N VAL A 52 -6.24 30.60 -16.35
CA VAL A 52 -5.12 31.42 -16.84
C VAL A 52 -3.84 30.58 -16.85
N GLY A 53 -3.57 29.80 -15.79
CA GLY A 53 -2.41 28.91 -15.73
C GLY A 53 -2.36 27.89 -16.87
N GLN A 54 -3.50 27.29 -17.24
CA GLN A 54 -3.60 26.37 -18.37
C GLN A 54 -3.35 27.07 -19.72
N ALA A 55 -3.97 28.22 -19.95
CA ALA A 55 -3.79 29.01 -21.17
C ALA A 55 -2.33 29.47 -21.35
N VAL A 56 -1.74 29.99 -20.28
CA VAL A 56 -0.37 30.53 -20.25
C VAL A 56 0.68 29.43 -20.36
N THR A 57 0.52 28.31 -19.66
CA THR A 57 1.46 27.18 -19.72
C THR A 57 1.66 26.69 -21.15
N THR A 58 0.59 26.61 -21.94
CA THR A 58 0.64 26.19 -23.35
C THR A 58 1.54 27.09 -24.20
N VAL A 59 1.56 28.40 -23.93
CA VAL A 59 2.38 29.38 -24.67
C VAL A 59 3.81 29.46 -24.13
N LEU A 60 4.00 29.41 -22.81
CA LEU A 60 5.33 29.40 -22.17
C LEU A 60 6.13 28.17 -22.61
N ASP A 61 5.51 26.99 -22.58
CA ASP A 61 6.15 25.73 -22.98
C ASP A 61 6.48 25.75 -24.49
N GLY A 62 5.57 26.27 -25.33
CA GLY A 62 5.79 26.42 -26.78
C GLY A 62 6.90 27.40 -27.17
N ARG A 63 7.12 28.45 -26.37
CA ARG A 63 8.20 29.45 -26.57
C ARG A 63 9.50 29.13 -25.82
N LYS A 64 9.55 28.04 -25.03
CA LYS A 64 10.69 27.63 -24.20
C LYS A 64 11.20 28.72 -23.25
N ILE A 65 10.31 29.50 -22.65
CA ILE A 65 10.71 30.56 -21.71
C ILE A 65 11.03 29.92 -20.34
N PRO A 66 12.27 30.05 -19.83
CA PRO A 66 12.73 29.30 -18.66
C PRO A 66 12.35 29.98 -17.34
N LEU A 67 11.05 30.09 -17.06
CA LEU A 67 10.52 30.56 -15.78
C LEU A 67 10.42 29.41 -14.77
N ASN A 68 10.93 29.63 -13.55
CA ASN A 68 10.74 28.71 -12.43
C ASN A 68 9.29 28.75 -11.89
N LEU A 69 8.91 27.78 -11.04
CA LEU A 69 7.54 27.64 -10.52
C LEU A 69 7.00 28.89 -9.80
N LEU A 70 7.85 29.61 -9.07
CA LEU A 70 7.46 30.84 -8.36
C LEU A 70 7.27 31.99 -9.35
N GLU A 71 8.15 32.14 -10.33
CA GLU A 71 8.05 33.13 -11.40
C GLU A 71 6.80 32.88 -12.27
N ARG A 72 6.51 31.60 -12.61
CA ARG A 72 5.27 31.20 -13.30
C ARG A 72 4.03 31.55 -12.49
N ARG A 73 3.99 31.25 -11.18
CA ARG A 73 2.88 31.65 -10.30
C ARG A 73 2.70 33.17 -10.26
N ASN A 74 3.79 33.92 -10.10
CA ASN A 74 3.73 35.38 -10.01
C ASN A 74 3.22 36.01 -11.32
N LEU A 75 3.67 35.49 -12.46
CA LEU A 75 3.15 35.83 -13.79
C LEU A 75 1.65 35.55 -13.92
N ILE A 76 1.17 34.36 -13.51
CA ILE A 76 -0.26 34.01 -13.52
C ILE A 76 -1.06 34.97 -12.61
N ALA A 77 -0.57 35.26 -11.40
CA ALA A 77 -1.23 36.17 -10.47
C ALA A 77 -1.33 37.62 -11.03
N GLN A 78 -0.29 38.09 -11.73
CA GLN A 78 -0.30 39.38 -12.42
C GLN A 78 -1.31 39.38 -13.57
N LEU A 79 -1.32 38.36 -14.42
CA LEU A 79 -2.26 38.22 -15.54
C LEU A 79 -3.73 38.13 -15.07
N VAL A 80 -4.02 37.39 -14.00
CA VAL A 80 -5.36 37.35 -13.38
C VAL A 80 -5.77 38.75 -12.87
N SER A 81 -4.84 39.50 -12.28
CA SER A 81 -5.13 40.82 -11.73
C SER A 81 -5.39 41.85 -12.83
N ASN A 82 -4.62 41.81 -13.93
CA ASN A 82 -4.88 42.62 -15.12
C ASN A 82 -6.21 42.25 -15.80
N LEU A 83 -6.55 40.96 -15.87
CA LEU A 83 -7.80 40.47 -16.47
C LEU A 83 -9.03 40.95 -15.69
N ILE A 84 -8.95 40.97 -14.35
CA ILE A 84 -10.01 41.51 -13.48
C ILE A 84 -10.13 43.03 -13.66
N ALA A 85 -9.02 43.77 -13.59
CA ALA A 85 -9.03 45.23 -13.76
C ALA A 85 -9.64 45.66 -15.11
N ASN A 86 -9.29 44.97 -16.20
CA ASN A 86 -9.87 45.24 -17.52
C ASN A 86 -11.35 44.84 -17.63
N ALA A 87 -11.82 43.86 -16.84
CA ALA A 87 -13.23 43.50 -16.76
C ALA A 87 -14.04 44.54 -15.97
N GLU A 88 -13.48 45.06 -14.87
CA GLU A 88 -14.04 46.16 -14.09
C GLU A 88 -14.12 47.45 -14.92
N GLU A 89 -13.08 47.79 -15.69
CA GLU A 89 -13.07 48.94 -16.60
C GLU A 89 -14.13 48.78 -17.71
N LYS A 90 -14.21 47.61 -18.36
CA LYS A 90 -15.25 47.31 -19.38
C LYS A 90 -16.67 47.30 -18.80
N ALA A 91 -16.83 47.05 -17.49
CA ALA A 91 -18.09 47.16 -16.77
C ALA A 91 -18.41 48.59 -16.28
N GLY A 92 -17.52 49.56 -16.50
CA GLY A 92 -17.70 50.97 -16.08
C GLY A 92 -17.40 51.24 -14.61
N ILE A 93 -16.63 50.37 -13.95
CA ILE A 93 -16.36 50.40 -12.51
C ILE A 93 -14.99 51.07 -12.23
N SER A 94 -14.87 52.35 -12.59
CA SER A 94 -13.69 53.18 -12.25
C SER A 94 -14.03 54.68 -12.38
N GLY A 95 -13.86 55.54 -11.38
CA GLY A 95 -13.44 55.34 -9.98
C GLY A 95 -13.50 56.66 -9.19
N VAL A 96 -13.16 56.64 -7.89
CA VAL A 96 -12.94 57.87 -7.07
C VAL A 96 -11.71 57.66 -6.16
N VAL A 97 -10.87 58.70 -6.02
CA VAL A 97 -9.61 58.66 -5.29
C VAL A 97 -9.60 59.67 -4.12
N SER A 98 -9.10 59.22 -2.95
CA SER A 98 -8.73 60.00 -1.74
C SER A 98 -9.88 60.70 -0.98
N SER A 99 -9.93 60.70 0.35
CA SER A 99 -8.89 61.22 1.25
C SER A 99 -9.02 60.75 2.73
N SER A 100 -7.92 60.91 3.48
CA SER A 100 -7.78 61.11 4.96
C SER A 100 -8.80 60.50 5.94
N ALA A 101 -8.30 59.70 6.90
CA ALA A 101 -9.04 59.32 8.10
C ALA A 101 -8.16 59.23 9.36
N GLU A 102 -8.27 60.23 10.25
CA GLU A 102 -8.04 60.17 11.71
C GLU A 102 -8.62 61.46 12.35
N PRO A 103 -8.93 61.52 13.66
CA PRO A 103 -10.08 60.85 14.27
C PRO A 103 -11.02 61.79 15.07
N ALA A 104 -12.31 61.43 15.18
CA ALA A 104 -13.26 61.99 16.17
C ALA A 104 -14.47 61.03 16.30
N ALA A 105 -14.71 60.40 17.46
CA ALA A 105 -15.47 60.91 18.60
C ALA A 105 -16.99 60.68 18.49
N ALA A 106 -17.52 59.80 19.35
CA ALA A 106 -18.96 59.60 19.56
C ALA A 106 -19.20 59.38 21.07
N ASP A 107 -20.16 60.12 21.62
CA ASP A 107 -20.59 60.14 23.02
C ASP A 107 -21.99 60.83 23.05
N PRO A 108 -22.86 60.68 24.08
CA PRO A 108 -22.92 59.69 25.15
C PRO A 108 -24.23 58.86 25.14
N GLY A 109 -24.32 57.83 25.99
CA GLY A 109 -25.54 57.00 26.11
C GLY A 109 -25.60 56.03 27.30
N SER A 110 -25.25 56.47 28.51
CA SER A 110 -25.46 55.74 29.79
C SER A 110 -26.87 56.06 30.37
N PRO A 111 -27.37 55.45 31.49
CA PRO A 111 -26.67 54.60 32.49
C PRO A 111 -27.43 53.39 33.09
N ALA A 112 -26.67 52.50 33.74
CA ALA A 112 -26.91 51.84 35.05
C ALA A 112 -25.75 50.83 35.30
N ALA A 113 -24.87 51.02 36.28
CA ALA A 113 -24.97 50.51 37.66
C ALA A 113 -25.23 48.97 37.71
N THR A 114 -24.41 48.16 38.40
CA THR A 114 -23.93 48.32 39.79
C THR A 114 -22.52 47.78 40.05
N GLU A 115 -21.89 48.24 41.14
CA GLU A 115 -20.57 47.81 41.67
C GLU A 115 -20.60 46.47 42.41
N LEU A 116 -19.42 45.86 42.62
CA LEU A 116 -18.99 45.22 43.88
C LEU A 116 -17.45 45.00 43.88
N PRO A 117 -16.70 45.20 45.00
CA PRO A 117 -15.23 45.20 45.01
C PRO A 117 -14.66 43.99 45.83
N PRO A 118 -13.44 43.98 46.45
CA PRO A 118 -12.46 42.93 46.11
C PRO A 118 -11.84 42.16 47.31
N SER A 119 -10.89 41.25 47.00
CA SER A 119 -9.76 40.78 47.83
C SER A 119 -10.00 40.00 49.15
N ALA A 120 -9.24 38.91 49.35
CA ALA A 120 -8.41 38.66 50.55
C ALA A 120 -7.55 37.38 50.43
N GLU A 121 -6.48 37.29 51.22
CA GLU A 121 -5.44 36.23 51.24
C GLU A 121 -5.64 35.16 52.34
N ALA A 122 -4.80 34.11 52.24
CA ALA A 122 -4.15 33.35 53.31
C ALA A 122 -4.93 32.29 54.13
N ALA A 123 -4.37 31.07 54.18
CA ALA A 123 -3.72 30.46 55.36
C ALA A 123 -3.80 28.91 55.38
N ALA A 124 -2.69 28.26 55.78
CA ALA A 124 -2.66 26.87 56.27
C ALA A 124 -2.56 26.88 57.82
N PRO A 125 -2.92 25.79 58.54
CA PRO A 125 -2.03 24.62 58.75
C PRO A 125 -2.81 23.29 58.56
N ASP A 126 -2.47 22.08 59.05
CA ASP A 126 -1.44 21.56 59.98
C ASP A 126 -1.06 20.09 59.65
N ALA A 127 -0.34 19.38 60.53
CA ALA A 127 0.32 18.09 60.25
C ALA A 127 0.02 16.91 61.22
N ALA A 128 0.56 15.73 60.84
CA ALA A 128 0.75 14.45 61.57
C ALA A 128 -0.29 13.32 61.35
N PRO A 129 0.04 12.01 61.54
CA PRO A 129 1.35 11.30 61.53
C PRO A 129 1.40 10.07 60.56
N PRO A 130 2.55 9.38 60.36
CA PRO A 130 2.68 8.25 59.42
C PRO A 130 2.68 6.84 60.06
N PRO A 131 2.16 5.80 59.37
CA PRO A 131 2.38 4.37 59.66
C PRO A 131 3.20 3.67 58.52
N PRO A 132 3.50 2.35 58.51
CA PRO A 132 4.90 1.89 58.52
C PRO A 132 5.43 1.34 57.17
N ALA A 133 6.73 1.02 57.17
CA ALA A 133 7.50 0.63 55.99
C ALA A 133 7.02 -0.67 55.29
N ALA A 134 6.96 -0.62 53.97
CA ALA A 134 6.84 -1.75 53.04
C ALA A 134 8.23 -2.11 52.45
N PRO A 135 8.43 -3.34 51.91
CA PRO A 135 9.76 -3.87 51.64
C PRO A 135 10.49 -3.24 50.44
N ALA A 136 11.81 -3.41 50.41
CA ALA A 136 12.69 -2.84 49.39
C ALA A 136 12.32 -3.27 47.95
N PRO A 137 12.34 -2.36 46.96
CA PRO A 137 12.09 -2.71 45.57
C PRO A 137 13.24 -3.55 45.01
N VAL A 138 12.89 -4.70 44.45
CA VAL A 138 13.81 -5.49 43.60
C VAL A 138 14.16 -4.63 42.38
N ILE A 139 15.46 -4.44 42.12
CA ILE A 139 15.95 -3.70 40.94
C ILE A 139 15.44 -4.42 39.68
N PRO A 140 14.59 -3.79 38.85
CA PRO A 140 14.25 -4.34 37.56
C PRO A 140 15.49 -4.20 36.67
N THR A 141 15.99 -5.32 36.15
CA THR A 141 16.87 -5.28 34.97
C THR A 141 16.21 -4.44 33.89
N PRO A 142 16.94 -3.51 33.23
CA PRO A 142 16.33 -2.53 32.34
C PRO A 142 15.71 -3.22 31.13
N VAL A 143 14.39 -3.37 31.16
CA VAL A 143 13.59 -3.62 29.95
C VAL A 143 13.87 -2.44 29.02
N MET A 144 14.40 -2.72 27.83
CA MET A 144 14.64 -1.69 26.82
C MET A 144 13.33 -0.98 26.50
N ALA A 145 13.19 0.25 27.02
CA ALA A 145 12.10 1.14 26.67
C ALA A 145 12.05 1.34 25.14
N PRO A 146 10.86 1.57 24.56
CA PRO A 146 10.75 1.86 23.14
C PRO A 146 11.66 3.03 22.79
N ARG A 147 12.53 2.80 21.80
CA ARG A 147 13.55 3.75 21.37
C ARG A 147 12.85 5.03 20.92
N LYS A 148 12.88 6.08 21.75
CA LYS A 148 12.33 7.41 21.39
C LYS A 148 12.84 7.78 20.00
N ALA A 149 11.93 8.21 19.12
CA ALA A 149 12.34 8.79 17.84
C ALA A 149 13.35 9.91 18.10
N PRO A 150 14.41 10.04 17.29
CA PRO A 150 15.41 11.09 17.51
C PRO A 150 14.71 12.44 17.38
N ALA A 151 14.93 13.33 18.36
CA ALA A 151 14.19 14.59 18.51
C ALA A 151 14.17 15.49 17.25
N ALA A 152 15.16 15.32 16.35
CA ALA A 152 15.20 15.95 15.04
C ALA A 152 13.97 15.64 14.15
N ARG A 153 13.42 14.41 14.17
CA ARG A 153 12.25 14.06 13.34
C ARG A 153 11.01 14.86 13.71
N ALA A 154 10.74 15.01 15.02
CA ALA A 154 9.61 15.80 15.51
C ALA A 154 9.75 17.29 15.13
N HIS A 155 10.98 17.83 15.05
CA HIS A 155 11.21 19.20 14.62
C HIS A 155 10.96 19.39 13.11
N ILE A 156 11.34 18.40 12.28
CA ILE A 156 11.08 18.39 10.84
C ILE A 156 9.58 18.26 10.56
N GLU A 157 8.85 17.39 11.27
CA GLU A 157 7.40 17.22 11.08
C GLU A 157 6.62 18.49 11.46
N VAL A 158 6.93 19.13 12.58
CA VAL A 158 6.30 20.42 12.96
C VAL A 158 6.63 21.52 11.95
N ALA A 159 7.88 21.60 11.45
CA ALA A 159 8.24 22.55 10.40
C ALA A 159 7.51 22.26 9.08
N LYS A 160 7.35 20.98 8.71
CA LYS A 160 6.58 20.54 7.54
C LYS A 160 5.14 21.02 7.64
N ASP A 161 4.43 20.70 8.72
CA ASP A 161 3.03 21.08 8.90
C ASP A 161 2.81 22.60 8.80
N GLN A 162 3.77 23.39 9.31
CA GLN A 162 3.73 24.86 9.25
C GLN A 162 3.98 25.43 7.84
N ILE A 163 4.94 24.88 7.07
CA ILE A 163 5.28 25.45 5.75
C ILE A 163 4.55 24.80 4.58
N GLN A 164 4.07 23.56 4.71
CA GLN A 164 3.61 22.75 3.58
C GLN A 164 2.41 23.39 2.85
N ALA A 165 1.48 24.02 3.57
CA ALA A 165 0.39 24.77 2.95
C ALA A 165 0.93 25.96 2.10
N LEU A 166 1.82 26.76 2.68
CA LEU A 166 2.43 27.93 2.02
C LEU A 166 3.31 27.55 0.82
N VAL A 167 4.01 26.42 0.89
CA VAL A 167 4.81 25.89 -0.23
C VAL A 167 3.89 25.40 -1.36
N VAL A 168 2.80 24.69 -1.04
CA VAL A 168 1.80 24.26 -2.04
C VAL A 168 1.10 25.46 -2.70
N GLU A 169 0.74 26.50 -1.94
CA GLU A 169 0.18 27.76 -2.48
C GLU A 169 1.15 28.54 -3.38
N ARG A 170 2.46 28.28 -3.27
CA ARG A 170 3.51 28.92 -4.07
C ARG A 170 3.87 28.15 -5.33
N ILE A 171 3.35 26.94 -5.51
CA ILE A 171 3.71 26.05 -6.62
C ILE A 171 2.54 25.91 -7.59
N ASP A 172 2.82 26.15 -8.87
CA ASP A 172 1.93 25.71 -9.95
C ASP A 172 1.97 24.18 -10.06
N LEU A 173 0.97 23.52 -9.48
CA LEU A 173 0.78 22.07 -9.52
C LEU A 173 0.69 21.51 -10.94
N ALA A 174 0.13 22.26 -11.91
CA ALA A 174 -0.02 21.80 -13.29
C ALA A 174 1.32 21.81 -14.05
N ALA A 175 2.19 22.79 -13.76
CA ALA A 175 3.57 22.79 -14.23
C ALA A 175 4.44 21.75 -13.49
N ALA A 176 4.27 21.60 -12.17
CA ALA A 176 5.07 20.71 -11.33
C ALA A 176 5.00 19.23 -11.76
N VAL A 177 3.83 18.74 -12.19
CA VAL A 177 3.64 17.35 -12.67
C VAL A 177 4.41 17.05 -13.96
N LYS A 178 4.81 18.06 -14.74
CA LYS A 178 5.57 17.89 -15.99
C LYS A 178 7.10 17.84 -15.78
N LEU A 179 7.61 18.21 -14.62
CA LEU A 179 9.04 18.34 -14.35
C LEU A 179 9.67 17.01 -13.92
N GLU A 180 10.95 16.80 -14.25
CA GLU A 180 11.71 15.66 -13.73
C GLU A 180 11.90 15.79 -12.21
N ARG A 181 11.87 14.68 -11.45
CA ARG A 181 12.00 14.66 -9.98
C ARG A 181 13.21 15.46 -9.47
N GLY A 182 14.35 15.39 -10.16
CA GLY A 182 15.58 16.12 -9.81
C GLY A 182 15.57 17.62 -10.14
N GLU A 183 14.67 18.08 -11.02
CA GLU A 183 14.47 19.50 -11.30
C GLU A 183 13.37 20.08 -10.40
N LEU A 184 12.25 19.38 -10.25
CA LEU A 184 11.20 19.77 -9.29
C LEU A 184 11.78 19.87 -7.87
N GLY A 185 12.63 18.93 -7.45
CA GLY A 185 13.26 18.95 -6.14
C GLY A 185 14.13 20.18 -5.87
N ARG A 186 14.82 20.70 -6.90
CA ARG A 186 15.59 21.95 -6.79
C ARG A 186 14.67 23.16 -6.62
N GLN A 187 13.56 23.21 -7.35
CA GLN A 187 12.60 24.31 -7.25
C GLN A 187 11.80 24.28 -5.95
N ILE A 188 11.38 23.09 -5.47
CA ILE A 188 10.77 22.91 -4.14
C ILE A 188 11.75 23.31 -3.04
N ALA A 189 13.03 22.94 -3.12
CA ALA A 189 14.03 23.32 -2.11
C ALA A 189 14.18 24.85 -2.01
N GLN A 190 14.16 25.57 -3.14
CA GLN A 190 14.20 27.03 -3.16
C GLN A 190 12.94 27.65 -2.53
N ILE A 191 11.74 27.23 -2.95
CA ILE A 191 10.47 27.75 -2.41
C ILE A 191 10.34 27.43 -0.91
N ALA A 192 10.72 26.23 -0.48
CA ALA A 192 10.75 25.85 0.93
C ALA A 192 11.75 26.71 1.72
N GLN A 193 12.91 27.05 1.16
CA GLN A 193 13.90 27.93 1.81
C GLN A 193 13.35 29.35 2.01
N GLU A 194 12.65 29.91 1.04
CA GLU A 194 12.00 31.22 1.14
C GLU A 194 10.90 31.22 2.23
N VAL A 195 10.02 30.21 2.22
CA VAL A 195 8.96 30.07 3.24
C VAL A 195 9.54 29.86 4.64
N LEU A 196 10.58 29.04 4.80
CA LEU A 196 11.27 28.85 6.09
C LEU A 196 11.84 30.17 6.62
N ALA A 197 12.44 30.98 5.74
CA ALA A 197 13.00 32.29 6.10
C ALA A 197 11.92 33.28 6.56
N GLU A 198 10.78 33.34 5.85
CA GLU A 198 9.63 34.18 6.21
C GLU A 198 9.00 33.77 7.55
N GLN A 199 8.79 32.47 7.75
CA GLN A 199 8.27 31.91 9.00
C GLN A 199 9.31 31.90 10.14
N LYS A 200 10.55 32.36 9.88
CA LYS A 200 11.68 32.40 10.83
C LYS A 200 12.06 31.04 11.41
N ILE A 201 11.69 29.95 10.73
CA ILE A 201 11.99 28.57 11.12
C ILE A 201 13.44 28.28 10.75
N ARG A 202 14.23 27.81 11.71
CA ARG A 202 15.65 27.47 11.52
C ARG A 202 15.83 25.97 11.46
N LEU A 203 16.16 25.47 10.27
CA LEU A 203 16.58 24.09 10.03
C LEU A 203 18.03 24.05 9.57
N ASN A 204 18.75 23.00 9.91
CA ASN A 204 20.07 22.74 9.37
C ASN A 204 20.00 22.15 7.94
N GLN A 205 21.12 22.10 7.21
CA GLN A 205 21.13 21.64 5.81
C GLN A 205 20.63 20.18 5.62
N ARG A 206 20.72 19.33 6.64
CA ARG A 206 20.18 17.97 6.58
C ARG A 206 18.68 17.97 6.77
N GLU A 207 18.19 18.65 7.80
CA GLU A 207 16.75 18.82 8.07
C GLU A 207 16.03 19.48 6.88
N GLN A 208 16.65 20.45 6.22
CA GLN A 208 16.10 21.09 5.02
C GLN A 208 16.02 20.13 3.82
N ARG A 209 16.98 19.20 3.66
CA ARG A 209 16.94 18.15 2.63
C ARG A 209 15.85 17.13 2.95
N ASP A 210 15.82 16.62 4.18
CA ASP A 210 14.82 15.66 4.66
C ASP A 210 13.39 16.25 4.50
N LEU A 211 13.21 17.54 4.78
CA LEU A 211 11.96 18.28 4.54
C LEU A 211 11.61 18.44 3.04
N THR A 212 12.60 18.73 2.20
CA THR A 212 12.40 18.83 0.74
C THR A 212 11.95 17.48 0.17
N GLU A 213 12.56 16.38 0.62
CA GLU A 213 12.19 15.01 0.25
C GLU A 213 10.75 14.69 0.72
N LEU A 214 10.40 15.00 1.97
CA LEU A 214 9.04 14.87 2.49
C LEU A 214 7.97 15.71 1.76
N LEU A 215 8.35 16.83 1.13
CA LEU A 215 7.47 17.67 0.30
C LEU A 215 7.37 17.12 -1.13
N LEU A 216 8.48 16.63 -1.69
CA LEU A 216 8.51 15.93 -2.98
C LEU A 216 7.63 14.67 -2.96
N ASP A 217 7.71 13.87 -1.91
CA ASP A 217 6.92 12.65 -1.78
C ASP A 217 5.42 12.96 -1.58
N ASP A 218 5.07 14.12 -0.98
CA ASP A 218 3.68 14.61 -0.90
C ASP A 218 3.15 15.03 -2.29
N MET A 219 3.99 15.65 -3.13
CA MET A 219 3.63 16.19 -4.44
C MET A 219 3.67 15.18 -5.59
N LEU A 220 4.68 14.30 -5.64
CA LEU A 220 4.87 13.31 -6.70
C LEU A 220 4.58 11.87 -6.24
N GLY A 221 4.84 11.58 -4.97
CA GLY A 221 4.76 10.24 -4.40
C GLY A 221 3.38 9.88 -3.83
N LEU A 222 3.40 8.93 -2.88
CA LEU A 222 2.23 8.51 -2.10
C LEU A 222 2.08 9.29 -0.78
N GLY A 223 2.85 10.37 -0.63
CA GLY A 223 2.79 11.32 0.48
C GLY A 223 3.00 10.67 1.84
N PRO A 224 2.11 10.88 2.83
CA PRO A 224 2.29 10.37 4.19
C PRO A 224 2.47 8.84 4.29
N LEU A 225 2.11 8.09 3.23
CA LEU A 225 2.22 6.63 3.21
C LEU A 225 3.62 6.10 2.89
N GLU A 226 4.51 6.88 2.26
CA GLU A 226 5.82 6.36 1.83
C GLU A 226 6.69 5.83 2.98
N PRO A 227 6.80 6.49 4.16
CA PRO A 227 7.53 5.93 5.30
C PRO A 227 6.95 4.60 5.80
N LEU A 228 5.62 4.41 5.72
CA LEU A 228 4.95 3.17 6.12
C LEU A 228 5.13 2.05 5.09
N LEU A 229 5.20 2.41 3.80
CA LEU A 229 5.52 1.48 2.70
C LEU A 229 6.99 1.05 2.75
N ALA A 230 7.91 1.94 3.13
CA ALA A 230 9.32 1.60 3.34
C ALA A 230 9.57 0.72 4.58
N ASP A 231 8.77 0.83 5.64
CA ASP A 231 8.94 0.09 6.89
C ASP A 231 8.64 -1.43 6.75
N GLU A 232 9.68 -2.25 6.66
CA GLU A 232 9.55 -3.73 6.57
C GLU A 232 8.84 -4.40 7.76
N THR A 233 8.60 -3.70 8.88
CA THR A 233 7.84 -4.24 10.02
C THR A 233 6.33 -4.15 9.83
N VAL A 234 5.87 -3.32 8.89
CA VAL A 234 4.46 -3.12 8.53
C VAL A 234 4.06 -4.11 7.43
N THR A 235 2.94 -4.81 7.62
CA THR A 235 2.37 -5.73 6.60
C THR A 235 1.14 -5.15 5.92
N ASP A 236 0.31 -4.41 6.65
CA ASP A 236 -0.94 -3.83 6.16
C ASP A 236 -1.02 -2.37 6.65
N ILE A 237 -1.58 -1.47 5.84
CA ILE A 237 -1.81 -0.05 6.14
C ILE A 237 -3.27 0.25 5.84
N MET A 238 -4.01 0.87 6.76
CA MET A 238 -5.41 1.26 6.55
C MET A 238 -5.63 2.73 6.90
N VAL A 239 -6.11 3.48 5.92
CA VAL A 239 -6.50 4.89 6.03
C VAL A 239 -8.02 4.95 6.11
N ASN A 240 -8.54 5.46 7.23
CA ASN A 240 -9.97 5.62 7.49
C ASN A 240 -10.33 7.11 7.42
N GLY A 241 -9.84 7.80 6.39
CA GLY A 241 -9.82 9.27 6.32
C GLY A 241 -8.54 9.90 6.94
N PRO A 242 -8.47 11.24 6.97
CA PRO A 242 -7.22 11.98 7.08
C PRO A 242 -6.53 11.89 8.45
N ASN A 243 -7.31 11.74 9.52
CA ASN A 243 -6.81 11.77 10.90
C ASN A 243 -6.58 10.38 11.51
N GLN A 244 -6.87 9.29 10.78
CA GLN A 244 -6.87 7.94 11.31
C GLN A 244 -6.19 6.97 10.34
N VAL A 245 -4.91 6.69 10.60
CA VAL A 245 -4.11 5.72 9.84
C VAL A 245 -3.62 4.61 10.78
N TYR A 246 -4.03 3.38 10.50
CA TYR A 246 -3.59 2.17 11.18
C TYR A 246 -2.51 1.44 10.37
N VAL A 247 -1.69 0.66 11.07
CA VAL A 247 -0.82 -0.36 10.47
C VAL A 247 -0.89 -1.68 11.23
N GLU A 248 -0.75 -2.80 10.52
CA GLU A 248 -0.43 -4.09 11.14
C GLU A 248 1.09 -4.22 11.33
N ARG A 249 1.52 -4.42 12.58
CA ARG A 249 2.89 -4.82 12.92
C ARG A 249 2.87 -6.10 13.73
N GLY A 250 3.54 -7.15 13.23
CA GLY A 250 3.66 -8.43 13.93
C GLY A 250 2.33 -9.11 14.27
N GLY A 251 1.29 -8.97 13.44
CA GLY A 251 -0.03 -9.57 13.69
C GLY A 251 -0.97 -8.75 14.59
N LYS A 252 -0.61 -7.51 14.93
CA LYS A 252 -1.40 -6.59 15.76
C LYS A 252 -1.60 -5.25 15.06
N LEU A 253 -2.81 -4.70 15.13
CA LEU A 253 -3.12 -3.36 14.62
C LEU A 253 -2.67 -2.28 15.60
N VAL A 254 -2.07 -1.22 15.08
CA VAL A 254 -1.53 -0.09 15.84
C VAL A 254 -1.89 1.21 15.11
N VAL A 255 -2.40 2.20 15.83
CA VAL A 255 -2.59 3.57 15.29
C VAL A 255 -1.22 4.20 15.06
N THR A 256 -1.05 4.89 13.94
CA THR A 256 0.17 5.66 13.64
C THR A 256 -0.01 7.15 13.88
N ASP A 257 1.09 7.86 14.07
CA ASP A 257 1.12 9.32 14.12
C ASP A 257 0.94 9.97 12.72
N VAL A 258 0.95 9.16 11.65
CA VAL A 258 0.81 9.60 10.26
C VAL A 258 -0.60 10.11 9.99
N LYS A 259 -0.69 11.31 9.40
CA LYS A 259 -1.95 11.97 9.04
C LYS A 259 -1.88 12.57 7.64
N PHE A 260 -3.05 12.78 7.05
CA PHE A 260 -3.25 13.58 5.84
C PHE A 260 -3.87 14.92 6.21
N ARG A 261 -3.64 15.94 5.39
CA ARG A 261 -4.18 17.30 5.58
C ARG A 261 -5.71 17.36 5.69
N ASN A 262 -6.42 16.61 4.82
CA ASN A 262 -7.89 16.57 4.73
C ASN A 262 -8.34 15.43 3.78
N ASN A 263 -9.66 15.24 3.64
CA ASN A 263 -10.24 14.26 2.69
C ASN A 263 -9.74 14.47 1.25
N GLN A 264 -9.58 15.71 0.80
CA GLN A 264 -9.06 15.99 -0.55
C GLN A 264 -7.62 15.49 -0.73
N HIS A 265 -6.79 15.52 0.32
CA HIS A 265 -5.44 14.97 0.25
C HIS A 265 -5.45 13.44 0.11
N VAL A 266 -6.34 12.75 0.84
CA VAL A 266 -6.53 11.30 0.68
C VAL A 266 -7.04 10.97 -0.73
N MET A 267 -8.00 11.73 -1.26
CA MET A 267 -8.45 11.63 -2.66
C MET A 267 -7.28 11.78 -3.64
N ASN A 268 -6.45 12.81 -3.51
CA ASN A 268 -5.34 13.05 -4.41
C ASN A 268 -4.28 11.93 -4.38
N VAL A 269 -4.11 11.23 -3.26
CA VAL A 269 -3.26 10.03 -3.18
C VAL A 269 -3.95 8.81 -3.81
N ALA A 270 -5.24 8.60 -3.54
CA ALA A 270 -6.04 7.55 -4.16
C ALA A 270 -6.07 7.65 -5.69
N THR A 271 -6.34 8.84 -6.24
CA THR A 271 -6.35 9.09 -7.70
C THR A 271 -4.97 8.84 -8.32
N ARG A 272 -3.87 9.19 -7.65
CA ARG A 272 -2.50 8.89 -8.11
C ARG A 272 -2.23 7.38 -8.17
N ILE A 273 -2.63 6.63 -7.14
CA ILE A 273 -2.50 5.16 -7.10
C ILE A 273 -3.20 4.49 -8.28
N VAL A 274 -4.47 4.84 -8.54
CA VAL A 274 -5.24 4.19 -9.62
C VAL A 274 -4.75 4.61 -11.00
N SER A 275 -4.31 5.86 -11.16
CA SER A 275 -3.83 6.38 -12.44
C SER A 275 -2.54 5.69 -12.91
N GLN A 276 -1.66 5.28 -11.98
CA GLN A 276 -0.45 4.51 -12.30
C GLN A 276 -0.76 3.12 -12.90
N VAL A 277 -1.93 2.53 -12.58
CA VAL A 277 -2.39 1.25 -13.14
C VAL A 277 -3.45 1.40 -14.25
N GLY A 278 -3.61 2.61 -14.79
CA GLY A 278 -4.59 2.88 -15.86
C GLY A 278 -6.05 2.74 -15.43
N ARG A 279 -6.34 2.83 -14.12
CA ARG A 279 -7.70 2.82 -13.55
C ARG A 279 -8.12 4.23 -13.13
N ARG A 280 -9.42 4.42 -12.92
CA ARG A 280 -10.03 5.67 -12.43
C ARG A 280 -10.80 5.41 -11.14
N VAL A 281 -10.89 6.43 -10.30
CA VAL A 281 -11.73 6.46 -9.10
C VAL A 281 -12.31 7.87 -8.99
N ASP A 282 -13.64 7.96 -9.03
CA ASP A 282 -14.43 9.20 -8.96
C ASP A 282 -15.88 8.86 -8.53
N GLU A 283 -16.76 9.85 -8.39
CA GLU A 283 -18.12 9.63 -7.87
C GLU A 283 -18.96 8.64 -8.72
N SER A 284 -18.61 8.43 -10.00
CA SER A 284 -19.24 7.41 -10.85
C SER A 284 -18.65 6.01 -10.68
N VAL A 285 -17.39 5.94 -10.21
CA VAL A 285 -16.65 4.70 -9.92
C VAL A 285 -16.03 4.79 -8.52
N PRO A 286 -16.84 4.72 -7.44
CA PRO A 286 -16.37 5.00 -6.09
C PRO A 286 -15.61 3.83 -5.42
N LEU A 287 -15.45 2.70 -6.11
CA LEU A 287 -14.73 1.50 -5.68
C LEU A 287 -13.61 1.20 -6.67
N CYS A 288 -12.38 1.00 -6.17
CA CYS A 288 -11.27 0.62 -7.04
C CYS A 288 -10.26 -0.28 -6.31
N ASP A 289 -9.98 -1.45 -6.90
CA ASP A 289 -8.80 -2.24 -6.58
C ASP A 289 -7.65 -1.88 -7.53
N ALA A 290 -6.44 -1.79 -7.00
CA ALA A 290 -5.23 -1.37 -7.71
C ALA A 290 -3.99 -2.09 -7.16
N ARG A 291 -2.85 -1.88 -7.82
CA ARG A 291 -1.56 -2.45 -7.43
C ARG A 291 -0.46 -1.39 -7.49
N LEU A 292 0.34 -1.28 -6.44
CA LEU A 292 1.50 -0.41 -6.41
C LEU A 292 2.67 -1.03 -7.19
N MET A 293 3.64 -0.19 -7.58
CA MET A 293 4.84 -0.62 -8.31
C MET A 293 5.71 -1.65 -7.56
N ASP A 294 5.63 -1.70 -6.23
CA ASP A 294 6.32 -2.70 -5.39
C ASP A 294 5.58 -4.06 -5.34
N GLY A 295 4.43 -4.17 -6.01
CA GLY A 295 3.58 -5.35 -6.02
C GLY A 295 2.49 -5.37 -4.95
N SER A 296 2.45 -4.39 -4.03
CA SER A 296 1.46 -4.28 -2.96
C SER A 296 0.05 -4.05 -3.52
N ARG A 297 -0.96 -4.66 -2.89
CA ARG A 297 -2.36 -4.51 -3.31
C ARG A 297 -3.00 -3.32 -2.59
N VAL A 298 -3.85 -2.58 -3.28
CA VAL A 298 -4.61 -1.46 -2.74
C VAL A 298 -6.09 -1.64 -3.04
N ASN A 299 -6.94 -1.50 -2.02
CA ASN A 299 -8.37 -1.29 -2.17
C ASN A 299 -8.69 0.16 -1.77
N ILE A 300 -9.55 0.82 -2.56
CA ILE A 300 -9.93 2.22 -2.39
C ILE A 300 -11.46 2.30 -2.42
N ILE A 301 -12.02 3.02 -1.46
CA ILE A 301 -13.46 3.34 -1.36
C ILE A 301 -13.58 4.83 -1.09
N ILE A 302 -14.39 5.55 -1.87
CA ILE A 302 -14.55 7.01 -1.74
C ILE A 302 -16.03 7.39 -1.51
N PRO A 303 -16.33 8.65 -1.12
CA PRO A 303 -17.69 9.16 -1.11
C PRO A 303 -18.37 9.01 -2.50
N PRO A 304 -19.69 8.78 -2.56
CA PRO A 304 -20.64 8.77 -1.44
C PRO A 304 -20.69 7.47 -0.63
N LEU A 305 -19.96 6.42 -1.01
CA LEU A 305 -20.02 5.12 -0.32
C LEU A 305 -19.26 5.12 1.02
N ALA A 306 -18.10 5.78 1.08
CA ALA A 306 -17.38 6.01 2.32
C ALA A 306 -17.84 7.32 2.97
N ILE A 307 -18.82 7.22 3.88
CA ILE A 307 -19.55 8.36 4.48
C ILE A 307 -18.60 9.33 5.21
N ASP A 308 -17.65 8.81 6.00
CA ASP A 308 -16.72 9.61 6.80
C ASP A 308 -15.56 10.20 5.97
N GLY A 309 -15.47 9.87 4.68
CA GLY A 309 -14.42 10.29 3.76
C GLY A 309 -13.67 9.13 3.11
N PRO A 310 -12.70 9.42 2.23
CA PRO A 310 -12.00 8.41 1.45
C PRO A 310 -11.22 7.42 2.31
N SER A 311 -11.35 6.13 2.01
CA SER A 311 -10.60 5.05 2.64
C SER A 311 -9.67 4.36 1.66
N ILE A 312 -8.48 3.99 2.16
CA ILE A 312 -7.45 3.28 1.41
C ILE A 312 -6.93 2.13 2.29
N SER A 313 -7.02 0.90 1.82
CA SER A 313 -6.44 -0.28 2.47
C SER A 313 -5.33 -0.87 1.60
N ILE A 314 -4.09 -0.85 2.08
CA ILE A 314 -2.92 -1.40 1.39
C ILE A 314 -2.47 -2.66 2.11
N ARG A 315 -2.41 -3.80 1.40
CA ARG A 315 -1.68 -4.98 1.84
C ARG A 315 -0.33 -5.02 1.15
N LYS A 316 0.74 -4.89 1.95
CA LYS A 316 2.10 -4.81 1.43
C LYS A 316 2.58 -6.14 0.89
N PHE A 317 3.35 -6.08 -0.19
CA PHE A 317 4.03 -7.23 -0.75
C PHE A 317 5.22 -7.63 0.15
N SER A 318 5.08 -8.73 0.89
CA SER A 318 6.13 -9.21 1.81
C SER A 318 7.38 -9.64 1.04
N LYS A 319 8.48 -8.90 1.17
CA LYS A 319 9.78 -9.24 0.56
C LYS A 319 10.53 -10.39 1.27
N LYS A 320 10.01 -10.91 2.39
CA LYS A 320 10.68 -11.93 3.21
C LYS A 320 10.15 -13.32 2.88
N GLY A 321 10.95 -14.11 2.16
CA GLY A 321 10.72 -15.52 1.91
C GLY A 321 10.83 -16.34 3.20
N ILE A 322 9.70 -16.75 3.76
CA ILE A 322 9.66 -17.73 4.85
C ILE A 322 10.01 -19.11 4.26
N THR A 323 10.98 -19.80 4.85
CA THR A 323 11.41 -21.15 4.44
C THR A 323 10.88 -22.19 5.43
N LEU A 324 10.86 -23.47 5.04
CA LEU A 324 10.48 -24.56 5.96
C LEU A 324 11.42 -24.61 7.19
N ASP A 325 12.71 -24.32 7.04
CA ASP A 325 13.68 -24.22 8.15
C ASP A 325 13.45 -23.01 9.07
N VAL A 326 12.84 -21.93 8.56
CA VAL A 326 12.37 -20.82 9.40
C VAL A 326 11.12 -21.25 10.17
N MET A 327 10.18 -21.92 9.51
CA MET A 327 8.96 -22.45 10.14
C MET A 327 9.24 -23.48 11.23
N ALA A 328 10.23 -24.35 11.04
CA ALA A 328 10.66 -25.33 12.05
C ALA A 328 11.26 -24.63 13.29
N ARG A 329 12.19 -23.69 13.09
CA ARG A 329 12.76 -22.87 14.18
C ARG A 329 11.72 -22.05 14.93
N GLN A 330 10.67 -21.59 14.25
CA GLN A 330 9.54 -20.87 14.84
C GLN A 330 8.49 -21.79 15.49
N ARG A 331 8.64 -23.12 15.39
CA ARG A 331 7.73 -24.18 15.88
C ARG A 331 6.35 -24.19 15.23
N ASN A 332 6.24 -23.68 14.00
CA ASN A 332 5.06 -23.85 13.14
C ASN A 332 4.94 -25.30 12.64
N ILE A 333 6.09 -25.99 12.54
CA ILE A 333 6.28 -27.39 12.14
C ILE A 333 7.43 -28.00 12.97
N SER A 334 7.58 -29.33 12.96
CA SER A 334 8.80 -30.00 13.46
C SER A 334 9.84 -30.16 12.34
N ASP A 335 11.10 -30.45 12.69
CA ASP A 335 12.16 -30.71 11.71
C ASP A 335 11.89 -31.96 10.86
N ALA A 336 11.32 -33.01 11.47
CA ALA A 336 10.85 -34.21 10.78
C ALA A 336 9.77 -33.88 9.73
N LEU A 337 8.74 -33.11 10.13
CA LEU A 337 7.70 -32.65 9.20
C LEU A 337 8.26 -31.75 8.10
N ALA A 338 9.20 -30.86 8.43
CA ALA A 338 9.89 -30.03 7.45
C ALA A 338 10.59 -30.90 6.40
N THR A 339 11.26 -31.98 6.81
CA THR A 339 11.90 -32.95 5.89
C THR A 339 10.88 -33.65 4.99
N VAL A 340 9.75 -34.13 5.53
CA VAL A 340 8.67 -34.73 4.71
C VAL A 340 8.13 -33.74 3.69
N LEU A 341 7.85 -32.49 4.08
CA LEU A 341 7.35 -31.46 3.17
C LEU A 341 8.37 -31.09 2.09
N LYS A 342 9.68 -31.06 2.41
CA LYS A 342 10.75 -30.86 1.42
C LYS A 342 10.78 -31.99 0.40
N ILE A 343 10.74 -33.24 0.88
CA ILE A 343 10.75 -34.43 0.01
C ILE A 343 9.52 -34.45 -0.88
N ALA A 344 8.32 -34.18 -0.35
CA ALA A 344 7.08 -34.13 -1.12
C ALA A 344 7.17 -33.15 -2.32
N SER A 345 7.59 -31.91 -2.09
CA SER A 345 7.72 -30.91 -3.16
C SER A 345 8.82 -31.24 -4.16
N ARG A 346 9.95 -31.78 -3.67
CA ARG A 346 11.08 -32.19 -4.50
C ARG A 346 10.72 -33.39 -5.39
N SER A 347 9.97 -34.35 -4.86
CA SER A 347 9.55 -35.58 -5.54
C SER A 347 8.36 -35.43 -6.49
N LYS A 348 8.04 -34.20 -6.93
CA LYS A 348 6.91 -33.88 -7.82
C LYS A 348 5.57 -34.46 -7.34
N LEU A 349 5.28 -34.39 -6.04
CA LEU A 349 3.93 -34.68 -5.53
C LEU A 349 2.98 -33.51 -5.80
N ASN A 350 1.75 -33.82 -6.17
CA ASN A 350 0.65 -32.87 -6.29
C ASN A 350 0.09 -32.56 -4.90
N ILE A 351 0.25 -31.32 -4.43
CA ILE A 351 0.03 -30.97 -3.02
C ILE A 351 -1.07 -29.92 -2.89
N LEU A 352 -2.07 -30.23 -2.05
CA LEU A 352 -3.18 -29.36 -1.71
C LEU A 352 -3.00 -28.79 -0.30
N ILE A 353 -2.83 -27.47 -0.16
CA ILE A 353 -2.66 -26.83 1.14
C ILE A 353 -4.01 -26.29 1.62
N SER A 354 -4.56 -26.87 2.68
CA SER A 354 -5.86 -26.51 3.23
C SER A 354 -5.74 -25.67 4.51
N GLY A 355 -6.69 -24.75 4.73
CA GLY A 355 -6.69 -23.89 5.91
C GLY A 355 -7.71 -22.76 5.88
N GLY A 356 -8.09 -22.28 7.06
CA GLY A 356 -8.96 -21.10 7.19
C GLY A 356 -8.31 -19.81 6.69
N THR A 357 -9.08 -18.72 6.57
CA THR A 357 -8.55 -17.39 6.22
C THR A 357 -7.45 -16.95 7.21
N GLY A 358 -6.35 -16.37 6.70
CA GLY A 358 -5.22 -15.90 7.53
C GLY A 358 -4.33 -16.99 8.17
N SER A 359 -4.63 -18.27 7.93
CA SER A 359 -3.86 -19.43 8.44
C SER A 359 -2.42 -19.52 7.90
N GLY A 360 -2.12 -18.89 6.77
CA GLY A 360 -0.79 -18.89 6.15
C GLY A 360 -0.62 -19.87 4.97
N LYS A 361 -1.72 -20.30 4.32
CA LYS A 361 -1.67 -21.24 3.17
C LYS A 361 -0.65 -20.82 2.10
N THR A 362 -0.76 -19.60 1.55
CA THR A 362 0.13 -19.09 0.51
C THR A 362 1.58 -19.00 1.00
N THR A 363 1.79 -18.66 2.27
CA THR A 363 3.11 -18.63 2.90
C THR A 363 3.74 -20.02 2.95
N LEU A 364 2.97 -21.05 3.32
CA LEU A 364 3.43 -22.43 3.31
C LEU A 364 3.70 -22.92 1.89
N LEU A 365 2.84 -22.59 0.92
CA LEU A 365 3.06 -22.91 -0.50
C LEU A 365 4.39 -22.30 -0.98
N ASN A 366 4.64 -21.03 -0.65
CA ASN A 366 5.88 -20.33 -1.02
C ASN A 366 7.12 -20.80 -0.26
N ALA A 367 6.96 -21.46 0.90
CA ALA A 367 8.04 -22.14 1.61
C ALA A 367 8.37 -23.50 0.96
N MET A 368 7.34 -24.24 0.53
CA MET A 368 7.44 -25.52 -0.13
C MET A 368 7.94 -25.41 -1.59
N SER A 369 7.55 -24.35 -2.31
CA SER A 369 7.95 -24.11 -3.70
C SER A 369 9.46 -23.90 -3.87
N GLN A 370 10.20 -23.53 -2.82
CA GLN A 370 11.66 -23.43 -2.83
C GLN A 370 12.35 -24.77 -3.11
N MET A 371 11.67 -25.90 -2.91
CA MET A 371 12.19 -27.25 -3.15
C MET A 371 11.91 -27.78 -4.57
N ILE A 372 11.17 -27.02 -5.39
CA ILE A 372 10.99 -27.29 -6.82
C ILE A 372 12.35 -27.14 -7.54
N ASP A 373 12.61 -27.99 -8.55
CA ASP A 373 13.85 -27.95 -9.29
C ASP A 373 14.01 -26.67 -10.13
N ASN A 374 15.25 -26.17 -10.24
CA ASN A 374 15.54 -24.96 -11.02
C ASN A 374 15.40 -25.17 -12.54
N GLY A 375 15.37 -26.42 -13.01
CA GLY A 375 15.06 -26.78 -14.39
C GLY A 375 13.56 -26.88 -14.71
N ASP A 376 12.68 -26.94 -13.71
CA ASP A 376 11.23 -26.99 -13.94
C ASP A 376 10.73 -25.62 -14.45
N ARG A 377 9.95 -25.62 -15.55
CA ARG A 377 9.19 -24.46 -16.02
C ARG A 377 7.86 -24.40 -15.27
N ILE A 378 7.64 -23.32 -14.55
CA ILE A 378 6.50 -23.18 -13.62
C ILE A 378 5.59 -22.05 -14.09
N VAL A 379 4.27 -22.31 -14.14
CA VAL A 379 3.26 -21.27 -14.34
C VAL A 379 2.49 -21.07 -13.05
N THR A 380 2.55 -19.88 -12.45
CA THR A 380 1.70 -19.51 -11.29
C THR A 380 0.47 -18.76 -11.78
N ILE A 381 -0.69 -19.04 -11.19
CA ILE A 381 -1.98 -18.43 -11.54
C ILE A 381 -2.67 -18.01 -10.25
N GLU A 382 -2.94 -16.72 -10.09
CA GLU A 382 -3.45 -16.16 -8.83
C GLU A 382 -4.50 -15.07 -9.12
N ASP A 383 -5.46 -14.85 -8.20
CA ASP A 383 -6.37 -13.70 -8.31
C ASP A 383 -5.62 -12.37 -8.24
N ALA A 384 -4.53 -12.35 -7.47
CA ALA A 384 -3.46 -11.37 -7.62
C ALA A 384 -2.16 -11.98 -7.08
N ALA A 385 -1.03 -11.73 -7.72
CA ALA A 385 0.18 -12.52 -7.55
C ALA A 385 0.89 -12.29 -6.20
N GLU A 386 0.71 -13.18 -5.23
CA GLU A 386 1.43 -13.22 -3.95
C GLU A 386 2.71 -14.08 -4.04
N LEU A 387 2.69 -15.13 -4.88
CA LEU A 387 3.77 -16.11 -4.94
C LEU A 387 5.07 -15.53 -5.48
N GLN A 388 6.17 -15.93 -4.84
CA GLN A 388 7.55 -15.49 -5.05
C GLN A 388 8.45 -16.72 -5.14
N LEU A 389 8.31 -17.44 -6.25
CA LEU A 389 9.17 -18.57 -6.57
C LEU A 389 10.58 -18.09 -6.92
N GLN A 390 11.57 -18.91 -6.57
CA GLN A 390 13.00 -18.58 -6.69
C GLN A 390 13.64 -19.19 -7.94
N GLN A 391 12.91 -20.08 -8.62
CA GLN A 391 13.35 -20.76 -9.84
C GLN A 391 13.49 -19.76 -11.00
N PRO A 392 14.45 -19.94 -11.92
CA PRO A 392 14.67 -19.01 -13.02
C PRO A 392 13.53 -19.04 -14.04
N HIS A 393 12.86 -20.19 -14.23
CA HIS A 393 11.83 -20.35 -15.26
C HIS A 393 10.40 -20.26 -14.72
N VAL A 394 10.03 -19.11 -14.14
CA VAL A 394 8.66 -18.85 -13.64
C VAL A 394 7.91 -17.89 -14.56
N VAL A 395 6.69 -18.24 -14.95
CA VAL A 395 5.73 -17.32 -15.60
C VAL A 395 4.58 -17.06 -14.63
N ARG A 396 4.34 -15.79 -14.32
CA ARG A 396 3.32 -15.36 -13.35
C ARG A 396 2.10 -14.82 -14.10
N LEU A 397 0.93 -15.41 -13.86
CA LEU A 397 -0.34 -15.02 -14.44
C LEU A 397 -1.29 -14.54 -13.34
N GLU A 398 -2.08 -13.53 -13.65
CA GLU A 398 -3.02 -12.86 -12.74
C GLU A 398 -4.39 -12.81 -13.41
N THR A 399 -5.47 -13.10 -12.66
CA THR A 399 -6.84 -12.96 -13.20
C THR A 399 -7.16 -11.50 -13.48
N ARG A 400 -8.13 -11.26 -14.34
CA ARG A 400 -8.63 -9.91 -14.63
C ARG A 400 -10.13 -9.88 -14.38
N PRO A 401 -10.64 -9.12 -13.40
CA PRO A 401 -12.08 -8.93 -13.27
C PRO A 401 -12.63 -8.20 -14.50
N ALA A 402 -13.93 -8.33 -14.74
CA ALA A 402 -14.62 -7.55 -15.76
C ALA A 402 -14.39 -6.03 -15.60
N ASN A 403 -14.46 -5.31 -16.72
CA ASN A 403 -14.54 -3.85 -16.69
C ASN A 403 -15.94 -3.41 -16.17
N LEU A 404 -16.15 -2.09 -16.08
CA LEU A 404 -17.41 -1.50 -15.60
C LEU A 404 -18.63 -1.83 -16.49
N GLU A 405 -18.40 -2.25 -17.73
CA GLU A 405 -19.42 -2.64 -18.71
C GLU A 405 -19.72 -4.16 -18.66
N GLY A 406 -19.02 -4.91 -17.79
CA GLY A 406 -19.15 -6.35 -17.67
C GLY A 406 -18.27 -7.14 -18.65
N GLU A 407 -17.43 -6.47 -19.44
CA GLU A 407 -16.62 -7.07 -20.49
C GLU A 407 -15.17 -7.36 -20.06
N GLY A 408 -14.51 -8.26 -20.80
CA GLY A 408 -13.07 -8.47 -20.69
C GLY A 408 -12.60 -9.20 -19.43
N GLU A 409 -13.48 -9.88 -18.69
CA GLU A 409 -13.07 -10.79 -17.62
C GLU A 409 -12.12 -11.87 -18.17
N ILE A 410 -11.09 -12.22 -17.38
CA ILE A 410 -10.19 -13.35 -17.61
C ILE A 410 -10.16 -14.15 -16.30
N THR A 411 -10.86 -15.27 -16.27
CA THR A 411 -10.99 -16.07 -15.05
C THR A 411 -9.74 -16.92 -14.80
N MET A 412 -9.59 -17.43 -13.56
CA MET A 412 -8.54 -18.40 -13.23
C MET A 412 -8.61 -19.63 -14.14
N ARG A 413 -9.83 -20.06 -14.52
CA ARG A 413 -10.06 -21.20 -15.41
C ARG A 413 -9.51 -20.97 -16.82
N ASP A 414 -9.66 -19.77 -17.35
CA ASP A 414 -9.14 -19.42 -18.68
C ASP A 414 -7.61 -19.43 -18.69
N LEU A 415 -7.00 -18.93 -17.60
CA LEU A 415 -5.55 -18.97 -17.42
C LEU A 415 -5.02 -20.39 -17.27
N VAL A 416 -5.72 -21.29 -16.56
CA VAL A 416 -5.31 -22.71 -16.46
C VAL A 416 -5.35 -23.38 -17.84
N LYS A 417 -6.44 -23.20 -18.60
CA LYS A 417 -6.56 -23.73 -19.98
C LYS A 417 -5.48 -23.18 -20.91
N ASN A 418 -5.12 -21.91 -20.77
CA ASN A 418 -4.02 -21.32 -21.52
C ASN A 418 -2.65 -21.88 -21.08
N ALA A 419 -2.44 -22.06 -19.77
CA ALA A 419 -1.20 -22.58 -19.19
C ALA A 419 -0.85 -23.97 -19.73
N LEU A 420 -1.82 -24.85 -19.97
CA LEU A 420 -1.61 -26.17 -20.61
C LEU A 420 -0.93 -26.08 -21.99
N ARG A 421 -1.05 -24.96 -22.70
CA ARG A 421 -0.38 -24.71 -24.00
C ARG A 421 1.01 -24.09 -23.86
N MET A 422 1.40 -23.67 -22.66
CA MET A 422 2.66 -22.98 -22.39
C MET A 422 3.83 -23.94 -22.08
N ARG A 423 3.63 -25.26 -22.28
CA ARG A 423 4.55 -26.36 -21.91
C ARG A 423 5.14 -26.19 -20.49
N PRO A 424 4.32 -26.05 -19.44
CA PRO A 424 4.83 -26.05 -18.07
C PRO A 424 5.18 -27.47 -17.62
N ASP A 425 6.18 -27.60 -16.76
CA ASP A 425 6.40 -28.81 -15.96
C ASP A 425 5.44 -28.83 -14.74
N ARG A 426 5.08 -27.64 -14.23
CA ARG A 426 4.17 -27.47 -13.08
C ARG A 426 3.22 -26.29 -13.27
N ILE A 427 1.97 -26.45 -12.83
CA ILE A 427 1.01 -25.34 -12.72
C ILE A 427 0.68 -25.15 -11.24
N ILE A 428 0.79 -23.93 -10.74
CA ILE A 428 0.53 -23.59 -9.33
C ILE A 428 -0.62 -22.59 -9.27
N LEU A 429 -1.70 -22.96 -8.59
CA LEU A 429 -2.83 -22.07 -8.34
C LEU A 429 -2.67 -21.43 -6.95
N GLY A 430 -2.87 -20.12 -6.84
CA GLY A 430 -2.80 -19.40 -5.57
C GLY A 430 -3.85 -19.88 -4.57
N GLU A 431 -5.12 -19.93 -5.00
CA GLU A 431 -6.22 -20.53 -4.24
C GLU A 431 -7.31 -21.02 -5.20
N VAL A 432 -7.74 -22.28 -5.07
CA VAL A 432 -8.89 -22.84 -5.81
C VAL A 432 -10.20 -22.54 -5.06
N ARG A 433 -11.17 -22.00 -5.79
CA ARG A 433 -12.43 -21.42 -5.27
C ARG A 433 -13.68 -21.88 -6.04
N GLY A 434 -13.54 -22.29 -7.30
CA GLY A 434 -14.66 -22.60 -8.19
C GLY A 434 -14.28 -23.47 -9.39
N SER A 435 -14.82 -23.11 -10.56
CA SER A 435 -14.85 -23.98 -11.74
C SER A 435 -13.49 -24.37 -12.34
N GLU A 436 -12.44 -23.63 -12.02
CA GLU A 436 -11.04 -23.93 -12.35
C GLU A 436 -10.53 -25.21 -11.68
N ALA A 437 -11.21 -25.71 -10.64
CA ALA A 437 -10.90 -27.00 -10.02
C ALA A 437 -10.89 -28.16 -11.02
N VAL A 438 -11.77 -28.14 -12.04
CA VAL A 438 -11.78 -29.16 -13.11
C VAL A 438 -10.47 -29.15 -13.87
N ASP A 439 -10.10 -28.00 -14.43
CA ASP A 439 -8.94 -27.86 -15.29
C ASP A 439 -7.64 -28.05 -14.48
N MET A 440 -7.63 -27.70 -13.18
CA MET A 440 -6.55 -28.03 -12.23
C MET A 440 -6.40 -29.55 -12.05
N LEU A 441 -7.48 -30.28 -11.75
CA LEU A 441 -7.46 -31.74 -11.58
C LEU A 441 -7.07 -32.45 -12.89
N GLN A 442 -7.49 -31.92 -14.04
CA GLN A 442 -7.05 -32.41 -15.35
C GLN A 442 -5.55 -32.20 -15.53
N ALA A 443 -5.01 -31.00 -15.26
CA ALA A 443 -3.58 -30.72 -15.36
C ALA A 443 -2.74 -31.70 -14.50
N MET A 444 -3.12 -31.85 -13.23
CA MET A 444 -2.48 -32.76 -12.27
C MET A 444 -2.47 -34.22 -12.72
N ASN A 445 -3.54 -34.68 -13.37
CA ASN A 445 -3.65 -36.04 -13.94
C ASN A 445 -2.96 -36.19 -15.32
N THR A 446 -2.59 -35.10 -16.01
CA THR A 446 -2.13 -35.12 -17.41
C THR A 446 -0.72 -34.56 -17.58
N GLY A 447 0.22 -35.09 -16.80
CA GLY A 447 1.66 -34.86 -17.00
C GLY A 447 2.23 -33.57 -16.39
N HIS A 448 1.43 -32.78 -15.66
CA HIS A 448 1.89 -31.60 -14.93
C HIS A 448 2.12 -31.95 -13.44
N GLU A 449 2.93 -32.97 -13.19
CA GLU A 449 3.20 -33.49 -11.84
C GLU A 449 3.96 -32.47 -10.96
N GLY A 450 3.71 -32.51 -9.66
CA GLY A 450 4.34 -31.59 -8.72
C GLY A 450 3.64 -30.23 -8.63
N SER A 451 2.42 -30.14 -9.17
CA SER A 451 1.55 -28.97 -9.14
C SER A 451 1.02 -28.73 -7.72
N MET A 452 0.75 -27.48 -7.37
CA MET A 452 0.32 -27.11 -6.02
C MET A 452 -0.86 -26.13 -6.05
N SER A 453 -1.74 -26.25 -5.07
CA SER A 453 -2.86 -25.31 -4.90
C SER A 453 -3.18 -25.10 -3.43
N THR A 454 -3.78 -23.97 -3.08
CA THR A 454 -4.38 -23.78 -1.76
C THR A 454 -5.90 -23.81 -1.80
N ILE A 455 -6.55 -24.24 -0.72
CA ILE A 455 -8.02 -24.28 -0.62
C ILE A 455 -8.48 -23.85 0.76
N HIS A 456 -9.58 -23.11 0.85
CA HIS A 456 -10.20 -22.84 2.14
C HIS A 456 -10.94 -24.09 2.65
N ALA A 457 -10.46 -24.71 3.73
CA ALA A 457 -11.13 -25.80 4.43
C ALA A 457 -10.61 -25.90 5.88
N ASN A 458 -11.45 -26.36 6.80
CA ASN A 458 -11.10 -26.47 8.22
C ASN A 458 -10.49 -27.84 8.59
N ARG A 459 -10.67 -28.85 7.72
CA ARG A 459 -10.09 -30.20 7.87
C ARG A 459 -9.68 -30.80 6.51
N PRO A 460 -8.71 -31.73 6.46
CA PRO A 460 -8.29 -32.39 5.21
C PRO A 460 -9.44 -33.05 4.43
N ARG A 461 -10.33 -33.78 5.11
CA ARG A 461 -11.51 -34.41 4.47
C ARG A 461 -12.50 -33.39 3.89
N GLU A 462 -12.64 -32.23 4.53
CA GLU A 462 -13.48 -31.14 4.02
C GLU A 462 -12.89 -30.56 2.71
N ALA A 463 -11.56 -30.50 2.58
CA ALA A 463 -10.90 -30.05 1.35
C ALA A 463 -11.26 -30.93 0.14
N LEU A 464 -11.30 -32.25 0.32
CA LEU A 464 -11.74 -33.21 -0.71
C LEU A 464 -13.20 -32.98 -1.12
N THR A 465 -14.11 -32.85 -0.16
CA THR A 465 -15.54 -32.56 -0.45
C THR A 465 -15.73 -31.20 -1.12
N ARG A 466 -14.90 -30.19 -0.78
CA ARG A 466 -14.96 -28.88 -1.43
C ARG A 466 -14.47 -28.93 -2.88
N LEU A 467 -13.44 -29.71 -3.21
CA LEU A 467 -13.04 -29.96 -4.60
C LEU A 467 -14.17 -30.65 -5.38
N GLU A 468 -14.83 -31.65 -4.81
CA GLU A 468 -15.99 -32.32 -5.43
C GLU A 468 -17.11 -31.31 -5.76
N ASN A 469 -17.46 -30.43 -4.82
CA ASN A 469 -18.46 -29.38 -5.02
C ASN A 469 -18.03 -28.35 -6.09
N MET A 470 -16.77 -27.92 -6.09
CA MET A 470 -16.22 -26.96 -7.07
C MET A 470 -16.25 -27.51 -8.51
N VAL A 471 -16.01 -28.81 -8.68
CA VAL A 471 -16.19 -29.50 -9.97
C VAL A 471 -17.66 -29.47 -10.41
N GLY A 472 -18.60 -29.68 -9.50
CA GLY A 472 -20.04 -29.53 -9.78
C GLY A 472 -20.44 -28.11 -10.21
N MET A 473 -19.81 -27.07 -9.64
CA MET A 473 -20.02 -25.67 -10.04
C MET A 473 -19.53 -25.36 -11.46
N ALA A 474 -18.69 -26.19 -12.07
CA ALA A 474 -18.13 -25.94 -13.40
C ALA A 474 -19.10 -26.21 -14.57
N GLY A 475 -20.36 -26.58 -14.27
CA GLY A 475 -21.40 -26.91 -15.25
C GLY A 475 -21.23 -28.29 -15.92
N ILE A 476 -20.25 -29.09 -15.48
CA ILE A 476 -19.97 -30.41 -16.06
C ILE A 476 -20.72 -31.46 -15.24
N ASN A 477 -21.68 -32.12 -15.85
CA ASN A 477 -22.48 -33.17 -15.20
C ASN A 477 -21.73 -34.51 -15.14
N LEU A 478 -20.71 -34.57 -14.28
CA LEU A 478 -19.97 -35.80 -13.96
C LEU A 478 -20.62 -36.51 -12.76
N PRO A 479 -20.78 -37.86 -12.79
CA PRO A 479 -21.18 -38.61 -11.60
C PRO A 479 -20.19 -38.39 -10.45
N ALA A 480 -20.69 -38.21 -9.23
CA ALA A 480 -19.86 -37.94 -8.03
C ALA A 480 -18.68 -38.92 -7.86
N LYS A 481 -18.91 -40.21 -8.14
CA LYS A 481 -17.85 -41.24 -8.15
C LYS A 481 -16.70 -40.88 -9.08
N ALA A 482 -16.99 -40.46 -10.32
CA ALA A 482 -15.97 -40.09 -11.31
C ALA A 482 -15.18 -38.84 -10.89
N VAL A 483 -15.85 -37.87 -10.24
CA VAL A 483 -15.17 -36.70 -9.65
C VAL A 483 -14.22 -37.12 -8.54
N ARG A 484 -14.67 -37.97 -7.59
CA ARG A 484 -13.82 -38.50 -6.53
C ARG A 484 -12.65 -39.32 -7.07
N THR A 485 -12.84 -40.07 -8.16
CA THR A 485 -11.75 -40.79 -8.84
C THR A 485 -10.72 -39.83 -9.43
N GLN A 486 -11.14 -38.73 -10.05
CA GLN A 486 -10.20 -37.70 -10.54
C GLN A 486 -9.47 -36.99 -9.40
N VAL A 487 -10.13 -36.71 -8.27
CA VAL A 487 -9.51 -36.11 -7.09
C VAL A 487 -8.49 -37.07 -6.44
N ALA A 488 -8.85 -38.34 -6.28
CA ALA A 488 -8.00 -39.35 -5.66
C ALA A 488 -6.79 -39.76 -6.52
N ALA A 489 -6.87 -39.58 -7.85
CA ALA A 489 -5.73 -39.76 -8.75
C ALA A 489 -4.87 -38.49 -8.89
N ALA A 490 -5.45 -37.30 -8.72
CA ALA A 490 -4.76 -36.03 -8.90
C ALA A 490 -3.94 -35.58 -7.69
N ILE A 491 -4.46 -35.76 -6.47
CA ILE A 491 -3.86 -35.22 -5.24
C ILE A 491 -3.07 -36.32 -4.54
N ASP A 492 -1.78 -36.10 -4.28
CA ASP A 492 -0.95 -37.02 -3.50
C ASP A 492 -1.04 -36.70 -1.99
N ILE A 493 -0.93 -35.42 -1.62
CA ILE A 493 -0.87 -34.97 -0.21
C ILE A 493 -1.75 -33.74 0.04
N ILE A 494 -2.42 -33.72 1.19
CA ILE A 494 -3.11 -32.57 1.77
C ILE A 494 -2.35 -32.10 3.01
N VAL A 495 -2.02 -30.80 3.07
CA VAL A 495 -1.35 -30.18 4.23
C VAL A 495 -2.27 -29.16 4.89
N GLN A 496 -2.78 -29.47 6.08
CA GLN A 496 -3.72 -28.61 6.80
C GLN A 496 -2.98 -27.64 7.74
N ILE A 497 -3.03 -26.34 7.44
CA ILE A 497 -2.49 -25.28 8.31
C ILE A 497 -3.61 -24.50 9.02
N SER A 498 -3.42 -24.19 10.30
CA SER A 498 -4.38 -23.48 11.14
C SER A 498 -3.71 -22.36 11.94
N ARG A 499 -4.37 -21.21 12.08
CA ARG A 499 -3.99 -20.17 13.07
C ARG A 499 -4.60 -20.57 14.41
N MET A 500 -3.75 -20.83 15.39
CA MET A 500 -4.15 -21.19 16.74
C MET A 500 -4.53 -19.96 17.58
N ARG A 501 -5.16 -20.17 18.75
CA ARG A 501 -5.60 -19.08 19.65
C ARG A 501 -4.46 -18.24 20.24
N ASP A 502 -3.24 -18.80 20.32
CA ASP A 502 -2.01 -18.05 20.66
C ASP A 502 -1.45 -17.23 19.47
N GLY A 503 -2.21 -17.12 18.38
CA GLY A 503 -1.85 -16.39 17.17
C GLY A 503 -0.87 -17.11 16.24
N MET A 504 -0.21 -18.18 16.70
CA MET A 504 0.78 -18.92 15.92
C MET A 504 0.10 -19.85 14.90
N ARG A 505 0.64 -19.85 13.67
CA ARG A 505 0.19 -20.70 12.57
C ARG A 505 0.91 -22.05 12.65
N ARG A 506 0.19 -23.17 12.74
CA ARG A 506 0.80 -24.51 12.83
C ARG A 506 0.22 -25.45 11.76
N VAL A 507 1.05 -26.32 11.19
CA VAL A 507 0.54 -27.44 10.39
C VAL A 507 -0.06 -28.46 11.35
N THR A 508 -1.35 -28.74 11.20
CA THR A 508 -2.10 -29.61 12.10
C THR A 508 -2.20 -31.05 11.61
N HIS A 509 -2.20 -31.24 10.29
CA HIS A 509 -2.26 -32.55 9.66
C HIS A 509 -1.45 -32.54 8.36
N VAL A 510 -0.70 -33.61 8.10
CA VAL A 510 -0.22 -33.98 6.76
C VAL A 510 -0.85 -35.30 6.42
N VAL A 511 -1.68 -35.32 5.39
CA VAL A 511 -2.52 -36.46 5.02
C VAL A 511 -2.19 -36.87 3.60
N GLU A 512 -1.85 -38.13 3.41
CA GLU A 512 -1.65 -38.75 2.12
C GLU A 512 -2.98 -39.28 1.58
N VAL A 513 -3.22 -39.10 0.28
CA VAL A 513 -4.36 -39.69 -0.43
C VAL A 513 -3.89 -40.99 -1.08
N VAL A 514 -4.50 -42.10 -0.69
CA VAL A 514 -4.03 -43.45 -1.08
C VAL A 514 -4.79 -44.01 -2.29
N GLY A 515 -6.03 -43.54 -2.51
CA GLY A 515 -6.88 -43.99 -3.60
C GLY A 515 -8.36 -43.98 -3.21
N MET A 516 -9.12 -44.97 -3.67
CA MET A 516 -10.54 -45.12 -3.35
C MET A 516 -10.90 -46.57 -2.96
N GLU A 517 -11.85 -46.68 -2.03
CA GLU A 517 -12.58 -47.92 -1.73
C GLU A 517 -14.07 -47.67 -1.98
N GLY A 518 -14.66 -48.39 -2.94
CA GLY A 518 -16.05 -48.15 -3.35
C GLY A 518 -16.25 -46.74 -3.91
N ASP A 519 -16.91 -45.89 -3.13
CA ASP A 519 -17.20 -44.47 -3.43
C ASP A 519 -16.52 -43.48 -2.46
N VAL A 520 -15.63 -43.97 -1.59
CA VAL A 520 -14.94 -43.20 -0.55
C VAL A 520 -13.47 -43.04 -0.90
N ILE A 521 -12.94 -41.82 -0.76
CA ILE A 521 -11.49 -41.55 -0.91
C ILE A 521 -10.77 -41.99 0.37
N ILE A 522 -9.78 -42.87 0.22
CA ILE A 522 -8.98 -43.40 1.33
C ILE A 522 -7.77 -42.48 1.56
N THR A 523 -7.52 -42.22 2.83
CA THR A 523 -6.51 -41.26 3.30
C THR A 523 -5.74 -41.83 4.48
N GLN A 524 -4.45 -41.52 4.56
CA GLN A 524 -3.54 -41.92 5.63
C GLN A 524 -2.94 -40.65 6.27
N ASP A 525 -3.12 -40.47 7.58
CA ASP A 525 -2.43 -39.40 8.30
C ASP A 525 -0.95 -39.79 8.45
N LEU A 526 -0.04 -38.93 7.97
CA LEU A 526 1.40 -39.08 8.15
C LEU A 526 1.87 -38.32 9.40
N PHE A 527 1.27 -37.17 9.67
CA PHE A 527 1.53 -36.37 10.86
C PHE A 527 0.27 -35.68 11.38
N THR A 528 0.19 -35.55 12.70
CA THR A 528 -0.82 -34.77 13.42
C THR A 528 -0.18 -33.85 14.45
N TYR A 529 -0.78 -32.69 14.73
CA TYR A 529 -0.41 -31.83 15.86
C TYR A 529 -1.36 -32.07 17.02
N GLU A 530 -0.84 -32.62 18.11
CA GLU A 530 -1.58 -32.82 19.35
C GLU A 530 -1.34 -31.65 20.31
N PHE A 531 -2.43 -31.16 20.92
CA PHE A 531 -2.41 -30.12 21.93
C PHE A 531 -2.23 -30.73 23.33
N GLU A 532 -1.21 -30.28 24.06
CA GLU A 532 -0.85 -30.83 25.38
C GLU A 532 -1.20 -29.89 26.55
N GLY A 533 -1.49 -28.63 26.26
CA GLY A 533 -1.81 -27.63 27.28
C GLY A 533 -1.34 -26.24 26.91
N GLU A 534 -1.40 -25.33 27.87
CA GLU A 534 -1.06 -23.92 27.72
C GLU A 534 -0.01 -23.58 28.80
N ASP A 535 0.95 -22.72 28.47
CA ASP A 535 1.86 -22.16 29.47
C ASP A 535 1.26 -20.93 30.16
N ALA A 536 1.95 -20.41 31.19
CA ALA A 536 1.47 -19.28 31.98
C ALA A 536 1.33 -17.97 31.17
N ASP A 537 1.96 -17.88 29.99
CA ASP A 537 1.91 -16.72 29.10
C ASP A 537 0.79 -16.84 28.04
N GLY A 538 -0.04 -17.89 28.11
CA GLY A 538 -1.16 -18.12 27.18
C GLY A 538 -0.75 -18.74 25.84
N LYS A 539 0.46 -19.32 25.75
CA LYS A 539 0.97 -19.94 24.52
C LYS A 539 0.75 -21.43 24.54
N LEU A 540 0.36 -21.99 23.39
CA LEU A 540 -0.03 -23.39 23.31
C LEU A 540 1.21 -24.31 23.24
N ARG A 541 1.22 -25.29 24.13
CA ARG A 541 2.13 -26.45 24.12
C ARG A 541 1.47 -27.60 23.37
N GLY A 542 2.27 -28.32 22.62
CA GLY A 542 1.81 -29.43 21.78
C GLY A 542 2.94 -29.98 20.94
N GLN A 543 2.73 -31.15 20.36
CA GLN A 543 3.75 -31.93 19.65
C GLN A 543 3.23 -32.37 18.29
N PHE A 544 4.13 -32.44 17.31
CA PHE A 544 3.87 -33.01 16.01
C PHE A 544 4.22 -34.50 16.09
N LYS A 545 3.21 -35.37 16.13
CA LYS A 545 3.40 -36.82 16.10
C LYS A 545 3.39 -37.29 14.65
N SER A 546 4.33 -38.14 14.28
CA SER A 546 4.19 -38.96 13.09
C SER A 546 3.34 -40.19 13.39
N SER A 547 2.73 -40.78 12.37
CA SER A 547 1.97 -42.03 12.51
C SER A 547 2.83 -43.29 12.51
N GLY A 548 4.12 -43.21 12.15
CA GLY A 548 4.98 -44.38 11.94
C GLY A 548 4.59 -45.24 10.72
N LEU A 549 3.62 -44.79 9.93
CA LEU A 549 3.13 -45.51 8.76
C LEU A 549 3.95 -45.12 7.53
N ARG A 550 4.53 -46.12 6.85
CA ARG A 550 5.28 -45.92 5.60
C ARG A 550 4.40 -45.18 4.58
N PRO A 551 4.83 -44.03 4.03
CA PRO A 551 4.05 -43.32 3.03
C PRO A 551 3.93 -44.13 1.73
N HIS A 552 2.74 -44.15 1.13
CA HIS A 552 2.51 -44.75 -0.19
C HIS A 552 3.35 -44.10 -1.28
N PHE A 553 3.70 -42.82 -1.17
CA PHE A 553 4.59 -42.11 -2.09
C PHE A 553 6.07 -42.51 -1.97
N THR A 554 6.47 -43.40 -1.04
CA THR A 554 7.87 -43.85 -0.89
C THR A 554 8.53 -44.29 -2.20
N PRO A 555 7.88 -45.04 -3.13
CA PRO A 555 8.49 -45.40 -4.41
C PRO A 555 8.79 -44.19 -5.30
N LYS A 556 7.94 -43.16 -5.26
CA LYS A 556 8.19 -41.89 -5.97
C LYS A 556 9.33 -41.13 -5.30
N ALA A 557 9.43 -41.11 -3.98
CA ALA A 557 10.61 -40.58 -3.29
C ALA A 557 11.91 -41.34 -3.64
N ALA A 558 11.85 -42.67 -3.79
CA ALA A 558 12.99 -43.50 -4.19
C ALA A 558 13.50 -43.19 -5.60
N TYR A 559 12.59 -42.88 -6.54
CA TYR A 559 12.96 -42.42 -7.89
C TYR A 559 13.79 -41.13 -7.86
N PHE A 560 13.56 -40.25 -6.89
CA PHE A 560 14.37 -39.04 -6.65
C PHE A 560 15.54 -39.25 -5.66
N GLY A 561 15.78 -40.47 -5.17
CA GLY A 561 16.84 -40.80 -4.22
C GLY A 561 16.60 -40.29 -2.78
N LEU A 562 15.35 -40.07 -2.40
CA LEU A 562 14.95 -39.45 -1.12
C LEU A 562 14.20 -40.39 -0.16
N ASP A 563 14.04 -41.67 -0.52
CA ASP A 563 13.32 -42.66 0.27
C ASP A 563 13.94 -42.91 1.65
N ARG A 564 15.27 -42.98 1.75
CA ARG A 564 15.95 -43.18 3.05
C ARG A 564 15.66 -42.03 4.02
N ALA A 565 15.87 -40.80 3.57
CA ALA A 565 15.61 -39.60 4.36
C ALA A 565 14.12 -39.44 4.73
N LEU A 566 13.20 -39.97 3.90
CA LEU A 566 11.77 -40.03 4.21
C LEU A 566 11.48 -41.04 5.33
N LEU A 567 12.04 -42.25 5.24
CA LEU A 567 11.81 -43.33 6.21
C LEU A 567 12.50 -43.09 7.57
N GLU A 568 13.52 -42.23 7.62
CA GLU A 568 14.19 -41.82 8.87
C GLU A 568 13.38 -40.83 9.71
N VAL A 569 12.37 -40.17 9.13
CA VAL A 569 11.60 -39.08 9.79
C VAL A 569 10.10 -39.38 9.98
N ILE A 570 9.66 -40.59 9.62
CA ILE A 570 8.29 -41.09 9.75
C ILE A 570 8.19 -42.04 10.96
#